data_AF-A0A2R6KV80-F1
#
_entry.id   AF-A0A2R6KV80-F1
#
_cell.length_a   1.000
_cell.length_b   1.000
_cell.length_c   1.000
_cell.angle_alpha   90.00
_cell.angle_beta   90.00
_cell.angle_gamma   90.00
#
_symmetry.space_group_name_H-M   'P 1'
#
loop_
_entity.id
_entity.type
_entity.pdbx_description
1 polymer ?
#
loop_
_entity_poly.entity_id
_entity_poly.type
_entity_poly.pdbx_seq_one_letter_code
_entity_poly.pdbx_strand_id
1 'polypeptide(L)'
;MRRALVAVLAVLVLGSLSVGVAGAAHEEPDRTVLGFELTPEGSATVYYVTSYNLSNDDERVAFERYADNETRRTEFRDDAVAELRAAAANGSAAAGYNMSIRNATVRTDEAEGYGRVEVAATWHALAYYDERRVIVFEPFRSGYRPDRNVAIHGPAGYRRNRTEPQPYRARGNSVLISTRTSDFSNFFVEFVDPDAPTTTPTPTATTSTSTATTQPADRGDGDAGLAIRALVIALLPAVLFVAAMRRA
;
A
#
# COMPACT_ATOMS: atom_id res chain seq x y z
N MET A 1 0.17 23.02 -60.53
CA MET A 1 0.37 23.45 -59.12
C MET A 1 -0.07 22.31 -58.22
N ARG A 2 0.87 21.58 -57.63
CA ARG A 2 0.63 20.36 -56.84
C ARG A 2 0.30 20.79 -55.40
N ARG A 3 -0.93 20.56 -54.94
CA ARG A 3 -1.35 20.86 -53.56
C ARG A 3 -0.90 19.72 -52.66
N ALA A 4 0.02 20.03 -51.75
CA ALA A 4 0.56 19.11 -50.77
C ALA A 4 -0.51 18.74 -49.73
N LEU A 5 -0.67 17.43 -49.54
CA LEU A 5 -1.60 16.82 -48.60
C LEU A 5 -0.80 16.57 -47.31
N VAL A 6 -0.98 17.43 -46.30
CA VAL A 6 -0.34 17.26 -44.99
C VAL A 6 -1.28 16.42 -44.14
N ALA A 7 -0.94 15.13 -44.03
CA ALA A 7 -1.57 14.20 -43.10
C ALA A 7 -1.12 14.54 -41.67
N VAL A 8 -2.05 14.97 -40.83
CA VAL A 8 -1.81 15.11 -39.39
C VAL A 8 -1.95 13.72 -38.78
N LEU A 9 -0.84 13.23 -38.23
CA LEU A 9 -0.72 11.96 -37.51
C LEU A 9 -1.69 11.95 -36.31
N ALA A 10 -2.66 11.04 -36.32
CA ALA A 10 -3.39 10.64 -35.12
C ALA A 10 -2.45 9.78 -34.26
N VAL A 11 -1.92 10.34 -33.18
CA VAL A 11 -1.19 9.59 -32.16
C VAL A 11 -2.22 8.79 -31.36
N LEU A 12 -2.41 7.54 -31.76
CA LEU A 12 -3.24 6.57 -31.07
C LEU A 12 -2.42 6.02 -29.90
N VAL A 13 -2.47 6.70 -28.75
CA VAL A 13 -1.89 6.20 -27.49
C VAL A 13 -2.72 5.00 -27.04
N LEU A 14 -2.25 3.81 -27.38
CA LEU A 14 -2.68 2.55 -26.77
C LEU A 14 -2.11 2.49 -25.35
N GLY A 15 -2.73 3.22 -24.43
CA GLY A 15 -2.44 3.16 -23.00
C GLY A 15 -3.04 1.88 -22.43
N SER A 16 -2.21 0.88 -22.18
CA SER A 16 -2.51 -0.30 -21.37
C SER A 16 -3.22 0.12 -20.08
N LEU A 17 -4.48 -0.29 -19.92
CA LEU A 17 -5.29 -0.04 -18.73
C LEU A 17 -4.77 -0.87 -17.55
N SER A 18 -3.68 -0.42 -16.94
CA SER A 18 -3.39 -0.76 -15.55
C SER A 18 -4.45 -0.08 -14.69
N VAL A 19 -5.41 -0.87 -14.18
CA VAL A 19 -6.47 -0.41 -13.26
C VAL A 19 -5.82 -0.08 -11.90
N GLY A 20 -5.11 1.05 -11.84
CA GLY A 20 -4.53 1.60 -10.62
C GLY A 20 -5.60 2.25 -9.73
N VAL A 21 -5.20 2.89 -8.62
CA VAL A 21 -6.13 3.69 -7.80
C VAL A 21 -6.76 4.81 -8.62
N ALA A 22 -6.05 5.37 -9.60
CA ALA A 22 -6.64 6.30 -10.56
C ALA A 22 -7.82 5.64 -11.33
N GLY A 23 -7.68 4.37 -11.72
CA GLY A 23 -8.74 3.58 -12.34
C GLY A 23 -9.88 3.22 -11.39
N ALA A 24 -9.57 2.82 -10.14
CA ALA A 24 -10.59 2.51 -9.13
C ALA A 24 -11.36 3.75 -8.64
N ALA A 25 -10.68 4.89 -8.51
CA ALA A 25 -11.31 6.18 -8.25
C ALA A 25 -12.11 6.64 -9.47
N HIS A 26 -11.70 6.30 -10.70
CA HIS A 26 -12.47 6.57 -11.91
C HIS A 26 -13.70 5.65 -12.07
N GLU A 27 -13.63 4.39 -11.62
CA GLU A 27 -14.74 3.43 -11.59
C GLU A 27 -15.85 3.81 -10.58
N GLU A 28 -15.53 4.65 -9.57
CA GLU A 28 -16.48 5.14 -8.57
C GLU A 28 -16.39 6.68 -8.45
N PRO A 29 -16.86 7.44 -9.47
CA PRO A 29 -16.63 8.87 -9.62
C PRO A 29 -17.30 9.72 -8.53
N ASP A 30 -18.21 9.15 -7.75
CA ASP A 30 -18.95 9.80 -6.66
C ASP A 30 -18.20 9.84 -5.31
N ARG A 31 -16.92 9.44 -5.27
CA ARG A 31 -16.20 9.26 -3.99
C ARG A 31 -15.06 10.24 -3.75
N THR A 32 -15.10 10.86 -2.57
CA THR A 32 -13.96 11.52 -1.94
C THR A 32 -13.03 10.47 -1.32
N VAL A 33 -11.80 10.38 -1.81
CA VAL A 33 -10.86 9.29 -1.49
C VAL A 33 -9.44 9.82 -1.32
N LEU A 34 -8.70 9.22 -0.39
CA LEU A 34 -7.25 9.29 -0.30
C LEU A 34 -6.67 8.00 -0.86
N GLY A 35 -6.10 8.08 -2.06
CA GLY A 35 -5.58 6.96 -2.83
C GLY A 35 -4.07 6.79 -2.72
N PHE A 36 -3.59 5.56 -2.69
CA PHE A 36 -2.16 5.22 -2.67
C PHE A 36 -1.85 4.14 -3.71
N GLU A 37 -1.03 4.46 -4.70
CA GLU A 37 -0.46 3.51 -5.66
C GLU A 37 0.97 3.17 -5.26
N LEU A 38 1.17 1.99 -4.69
CA LEU A 38 2.46 1.56 -4.16
C LEU A 38 3.41 1.07 -5.27
N THR A 39 4.69 1.36 -5.10
CA THR A 39 5.78 0.76 -5.87
C THR A 39 6.44 -0.39 -5.08
N PRO A 40 7.15 -1.32 -5.74
CA PRO A 40 7.89 -2.40 -5.05
C PRO A 40 8.91 -1.88 -4.03
N GLU A 41 9.43 -0.66 -4.21
CA GLU A 41 10.40 0.01 -3.34
C GLU A 41 9.75 0.79 -2.18
N GLY A 42 8.47 0.51 -1.91
CA GLY A 42 7.74 1.06 -0.77
C GLY A 42 7.43 2.56 -0.87
N SER A 43 7.62 3.19 -2.03
CA SER A 43 7.09 4.54 -2.28
C SER A 43 5.66 4.47 -2.81
N ALA A 44 4.96 5.60 -2.85
CA ALA A 44 3.62 5.67 -3.42
C ALA A 44 3.37 6.95 -4.21
N THR A 45 2.55 6.87 -5.25
CA THR A 45 1.80 8.04 -5.74
C THR A 45 0.52 8.15 -4.92
N VAL A 46 0.28 9.34 -4.38
CA VAL A 46 -0.85 9.64 -3.50
C VAL A 46 -1.80 10.58 -4.22
N TYR A 47 -3.08 10.23 -4.20
CA TYR A 47 -4.16 10.98 -4.82
C TYR A 47 -5.13 11.46 -3.74
N TYR A 48 -5.22 12.77 -3.55
CA TYR A 48 -6.22 13.39 -2.68
C TYR A 48 -7.36 13.89 -3.56
N VAL A 49 -8.45 13.13 -3.59
CA VAL A 49 -9.55 13.33 -4.53
C VAL A 49 -10.79 13.82 -3.79
N THR A 50 -11.39 14.89 -4.33
CA THR A 50 -12.73 15.35 -3.97
C THR A 50 -13.59 15.38 -5.22
N SER A 51 -14.76 14.74 -5.16
CA SER A 51 -15.70 14.62 -6.27
C SER A 51 -16.99 15.38 -5.98
N TYR A 52 -17.60 15.90 -7.03
CA TYR A 52 -18.81 16.73 -7.01
C TYR A 52 -19.79 16.21 -8.05
N ASN A 53 -21.03 15.96 -7.66
CA ASN A 53 -22.11 15.58 -8.54
C ASN A 53 -22.66 16.84 -9.27
N LEU A 54 -22.39 16.95 -10.57
CA LEU A 54 -22.74 18.14 -11.35
C LEU A 54 -24.24 18.24 -11.69
N SER A 55 -25.01 17.19 -11.42
CA SER A 55 -26.48 17.26 -11.48
C SER A 55 -27.09 17.99 -10.28
N ASN A 56 -26.32 18.18 -9.20
CA ASN A 56 -26.68 19.01 -8.05
C ASN A 56 -26.10 20.42 -8.27
N ASP A 57 -26.96 21.44 -8.24
CA ASP A 57 -26.56 22.82 -8.52
C ASP A 57 -25.55 23.38 -7.50
N ASP A 58 -25.67 23.04 -6.22
CA ASP A 58 -24.74 23.51 -5.17
C ASP A 58 -23.36 22.87 -5.34
N GLU A 59 -23.32 21.57 -5.65
CA GLU A 59 -22.06 20.84 -5.90
C GLU A 59 -21.40 21.28 -7.20
N ARG A 60 -22.19 21.53 -8.25
CA ARG A 60 -21.69 22.11 -9.51
C ARG A 60 -21.03 23.46 -9.27
N VAL A 61 -21.71 24.38 -8.58
CA VAL A 61 -21.15 25.69 -8.22
C VAL A 61 -19.89 25.55 -7.36
N ALA A 62 -19.85 24.57 -6.44
CA ALA A 62 -18.66 24.32 -5.63
C ALA A 62 -17.47 23.84 -6.48
N PHE A 63 -17.71 22.95 -7.45
CA PHE A 63 -16.70 22.48 -8.39
C PHE A 63 -16.19 23.60 -9.32
N GLU A 64 -17.09 24.39 -9.92
CA GLU A 64 -16.75 25.51 -10.80
C GLU A 64 -15.81 26.51 -10.12
N ARG A 65 -15.98 26.74 -8.81
CA ARG A 65 -15.06 27.58 -8.02
C ARG A 65 -13.62 27.06 -8.04
N TYR A 66 -13.40 25.75 -8.18
CA TYR A 66 -12.07 25.18 -8.36
C TYR A 66 -11.67 25.15 -9.84
N ALA A 67 -12.57 24.81 -10.75
CA ALA A 67 -12.27 24.71 -12.19
C ALA A 67 -11.88 26.07 -12.80
N ASP A 68 -12.45 27.17 -12.33
CA ASP A 68 -12.24 28.51 -12.90
C ASP A 68 -11.21 29.36 -12.14
N ASN A 69 -10.66 28.86 -11.02
CA ASN A 69 -9.79 29.64 -10.14
C ASN A 69 -8.49 28.90 -9.78
N GLU A 70 -7.40 29.28 -10.41
CA GLU A 70 -6.06 28.72 -10.17
C GLU A 70 -5.56 28.96 -8.74
N THR A 71 -5.85 30.13 -8.16
CA THR A 71 -5.47 30.43 -6.77
C THR A 71 -6.14 29.47 -5.81
N ARG A 72 -7.44 29.20 -6.00
CA ARG A 72 -8.20 28.26 -5.16
C ARG A 72 -7.68 26.82 -5.31
N ARG A 73 -7.30 26.40 -6.52
CA ARG A 73 -6.65 25.09 -6.73
C ARG A 73 -5.32 25.00 -6.02
N THR A 74 -4.52 26.06 -6.10
CA THR A 74 -3.21 26.15 -5.44
C THR A 74 -3.36 26.06 -3.92
N GLU A 75 -4.32 26.78 -3.33
CA GLU A 75 -4.63 26.71 -1.89
C GLU A 75 -5.05 25.29 -1.48
N PHE A 76 -5.97 24.66 -2.24
CA PHE A 76 -6.39 23.29 -1.99
C PHE A 76 -5.23 22.28 -2.05
N ARG A 77 -4.33 22.44 -3.02
CA ARG A 77 -3.10 21.65 -3.11
C ARG A 77 -2.24 21.82 -1.88
N ASP A 78 -2.02 23.06 -1.45
CA ASP A 78 -1.11 23.37 -0.36
C ASP A 78 -1.65 22.84 0.97
N ASP A 79 -2.96 22.94 1.20
CA ASP A 79 -3.63 22.34 2.36
C ASP A 79 -3.49 20.81 2.39
N ALA A 80 -3.80 20.14 1.27
CA ALA A 80 -3.67 18.69 1.15
C ALA A 80 -2.22 18.24 1.37
N VAL A 81 -1.25 18.96 0.79
CA VAL A 81 0.18 18.64 0.95
C VAL A 81 0.66 18.90 2.38
N ALA A 82 0.16 19.93 3.06
CA ALA A 82 0.48 20.19 4.46
C ALA A 82 0.01 19.04 5.36
N GLU A 83 -1.21 18.54 5.14
CA GLU A 83 -1.74 17.35 5.83
C GLU A 83 -0.84 16.13 5.61
N LEU A 84 -0.53 15.82 4.34
CA LEU A 84 0.31 14.67 3.99
C LEU A 84 1.73 14.79 4.57
N ARG A 85 2.30 15.99 4.61
CA ARG A 85 3.63 16.24 5.21
C ARG A 85 3.61 16.02 6.71
N ALA A 86 2.57 16.48 7.41
CA ALA A 86 2.42 16.23 8.84
C ALA A 86 2.29 14.72 9.12
N ALA A 87 1.50 14.00 8.31
CA ALA A 87 1.37 12.56 8.41
C ALA A 87 2.71 11.84 8.13
N ALA A 88 3.46 12.23 7.11
CA ALA A 88 4.79 11.70 6.82
C ALA A 88 5.79 11.94 7.96
N ALA A 89 5.78 13.13 8.58
CA ALA A 89 6.63 13.43 9.73
C ALA A 89 6.33 12.53 10.92
N ASN A 90 5.05 12.35 11.26
CA ASN A 90 4.62 11.46 12.34
C ASN A 90 4.97 9.99 12.03
N GLY A 91 4.70 9.54 10.80
CA GLY A 91 5.06 8.20 10.35
C GLY A 91 6.57 7.96 10.39
N SER A 92 7.38 8.96 10.06
CA SER A 92 8.84 8.84 10.12
C SER A 92 9.33 8.62 11.55
N ALA A 93 8.79 9.40 12.49
CA ALA A 93 9.12 9.28 13.91
C ALA A 93 8.70 7.91 14.48
N ALA A 94 7.54 7.40 14.07
CA ALA A 94 7.02 6.11 14.54
C ALA A 94 7.71 4.90 13.90
N ALA A 95 8.07 4.98 12.62
CA ALA A 95 8.63 3.86 11.87
C ALA A 95 10.16 3.75 11.98
N GLY A 96 10.85 4.84 12.36
CA GLY A 96 12.31 4.89 12.47
C GLY A 96 13.03 5.07 11.14
N TYR A 97 12.33 5.49 10.08
CA TYR A 97 12.91 5.85 8.79
C TYR A 97 12.26 7.10 8.20
N ASN A 98 12.96 7.82 7.32
CA ASN A 98 12.50 9.12 6.83
C ASN A 98 11.53 9.01 5.64
N MET A 99 10.28 9.39 5.88
CA MET A 99 9.24 9.57 4.86
C MET A 99 9.23 11.02 4.34
N SER A 100 8.81 11.26 3.10
CA SER A 100 8.66 12.64 2.60
C SER A 100 7.65 12.77 1.47
N ILE A 101 6.99 13.93 1.38
CA ILE A 101 6.06 14.30 0.30
C ILE A 101 6.76 15.21 -0.71
N ARG A 102 6.67 14.88 -2.00
CA ARG A 102 7.32 15.60 -3.11
C ARG A 102 6.41 15.70 -4.32
N ASN A 103 6.79 16.56 -5.28
CA ASN A 103 6.20 16.61 -6.63
C ASN A 103 4.67 16.74 -6.65
N ALA A 104 4.12 17.64 -5.84
CA ALA A 104 2.68 17.82 -5.75
C ALA A 104 2.14 18.63 -6.93
N THR A 105 1.07 18.15 -7.55
CA THR A 105 0.31 18.82 -8.60
C THR A 105 -1.18 18.82 -8.24
N VAL A 106 -1.94 19.72 -8.86
CA VAL A 106 -3.40 19.78 -8.72
C VAL A 106 -4.03 19.91 -10.09
N ARG A 107 -5.14 19.21 -10.30
CA ARG A 107 -5.92 19.27 -11.54
C ARG A 107 -7.41 19.19 -11.25
N THR A 108 -8.18 19.61 -12.24
CA THR A 108 -9.62 19.45 -12.29
C THR A 108 -10.02 18.72 -13.54
N ASP A 109 -10.92 17.75 -13.40
CA ASP A 109 -11.41 16.93 -14.51
C ASP A 109 -12.93 16.77 -14.40
N GLU A 110 -13.62 16.64 -15.53
CA GLU A 110 -15.05 16.33 -15.59
C GLU A 110 -15.26 15.02 -16.36
N ALA A 111 -16.04 14.11 -15.78
CA ALA A 111 -16.40 12.85 -16.42
C ALA A 111 -17.74 12.34 -15.88
N GLU A 112 -18.57 11.80 -16.78
CA GLU A 112 -19.79 11.05 -16.41
C GLU A 112 -20.76 11.81 -15.47
N GLY A 113 -20.83 13.14 -15.58
CA GLY A 113 -21.69 13.98 -14.73
C GLY A 113 -21.08 14.33 -13.36
N TYR A 114 -19.80 14.02 -13.14
CA TYR A 114 -19.05 14.39 -11.95
C TYR A 114 -17.87 15.31 -12.28
N GLY A 115 -17.66 16.31 -11.43
CA GLY A 115 -16.46 17.14 -11.41
C GLY A 115 -15.50 16.64 -10.33
N ARG A 116 -14.20 16.61 -10.62
CA ARG A 116 -13.16 16.13 -9.71
C ARG A 116 -12.10 17.19 -9.51
N VAL A 117 -11.71 17.41 -8.27
CA VAL A 117 -10.49 18.15 -7.92
C VAL A 117 -9.53 17.15 -7.31
N GLU A 118 -8.36 16.97 -7.92
CA GLU A 118 -7.38 15.97 -7.55
C GLU A 118 -6.03 16.60 -7.30
N VAL A 119 -5.45 16.30 -6.13
CA VAL A 119 -4.04 16.55 -5.85
C VAL A 119 -3.29 15.24 -5.98
N ALA A 120 -2.23 15.23 -6.79
CA ALA A 120 -1.33 14.08 -6.91
C ALA A 120 0.03 14.45 -6.31
N ALA A 121 0.61 13.58 -5.49
CA ALA A 121 1.93 13.79 -4.91
C ALA A 121 2.70 12.47 -4.77
N THR A 122 4.03 12.53 -4.69
CA THR A 122 4.86 11.36 -4.38
C THR A 122 5.10 11.28 -2.88
N TRP A 123 4.73 10.16 -2.26
CA TRP A 123 5.13 9.80 -0.90
C TRP A 123 6.30 8.83 -0.96
N HIS A 124 7.49 9.33 -0.65
CA HIS A 124 8.70 8.54 -0.60
C HIS A 124 8.76 7.71 0.68
N ALA A 125 9.08 6.42 0.54
CA ALA A 125 9.20 5.47 1.65
C ALA A 125 7.94 5.45 2.54
N LEU A 126 6.75 5.31 1.96
CA LEU A 126 5.51 5.13 2.71
C LEU A 126 5.45 3.77 3.42
N ALA A 127 5.98 2.75 2.75
CA ALA A 127 5.86 1.36 3.15
C ALA A 127 7.23 0.76 3.48
N TYR A 128 7.23 -0.20 4.39
CA TYR A 128 8.34 -1.16 4.47
C TYR A 128 8.29 -2.06 3.24
N TYR A 129 9.46 -2.40 2.71
CA TYR A 129 9.57 -3.33 1.60
C TYR A 129 10.78 -4.24 1.76
N ASP A 130 10.65 -5.45 1.22
CA ASP A 130 11.75 -6.39 0.97
C ASP A 130 11.48 -7.11 -0.36
N GLU A 131 12.34 -8.07 -0.73
CA GLU A 131 12.23 -8.82 -1.99
C GLU A 131 10.88 -9.54 -2.19
N ARG A 132 10.11 -9.77 -1.12
CA ARG A 132 8.89 -10.58 -1.15
C ARG A 132 7.63 -9.78 -0.91
N ARG A 133 7.71 -8.60 -0.28
CA ARG A 133 6.51 -7.90 0.18
C ARG A 133 6.67 -6.40 0.34
N VAL A 134 5.54 -5.71 0.23
CA VAL A 134 5.37 -4.30 0.56
C VAL A 134 4.29 -4.18 1.63
N ILE A 135 4.60 -3.50 2.73
CA ILE A 135 3.75 -3.38 3.91
C ILE A 135 3.53 -1.91 4.28
N VAL A 136 2.28 -1.48 4.27
CA VAL A 136 1.85 -0.18 4.81
C VAL A 136 1.35 -0.37 6.24
N PHE A 137 1.87 0.40 7.18
CA PHE A 137 1.41 0.39 8.57
C PHE A 137 1.46 1.80 9.19
N GLU A 138 2.60 2.47 9.12
CA GLU A 138 2.68 3.91 9.38
C GLU A 138 2.29 4.71 8.13
N PRO A 139 1.79 5.95 8.26
CA PRO A 139 1.52 6.68 9.52
C PRO A 139 0.16 6.35 10.16
N PHE A 140 -0.62 5.46 9.57
CA PHE A 140 -1.97 5.15 10.03
C PHE A 140 -1.97 4.57 11.45
N ARG A 141 -1.08 3.62 11.73
CA ARG A 141 -1.01 2.99 13.05
C ARG A 141 -0.65 3.99 14.16
N SER A 142 0.22 4.96 13.88
CA SER A 142 0.59 6.05 14.79
C SER A 142 -0.41 7.21 14.90
N GLY A 143 -1.59 7.08 14.28
CA GLY A 143 -2.70 8.01 14.52
C GLY A 143 -3.05 8.94 13.37
N TYR A 144 -2.46 8.78 12.18
CA TYR A 144 -3.00 9.45 11.00
C TYR A 144 -4.42 8.94 10.72
N ARG A 145 -5.39 9.86 10.69
CA ARG A 145 -6.81 9.59 10.49
C ARG A 145 -7.33 10.52 9.39
N PRO A 146 -7.31 10.07 8.12
CA PRO A 146 -7.88 10.84 7.03
C PRO A 146 -9.38 11.09 7.26
N ASP A 147 -9.87 12.22 6.78
CA ASP A 147 -11.30 12.58 6.79
C ASP A 147 -12.11 11.85 5.70
N ARG A 148 -11.45 11.05 4.87
CA ARG A 148 -11.98 10.39 3.67
C ARG A 148 -11.56 8.93 3.59
N ASN A 149 -12.29 8.15 2.78
CA ASN A 149 -11.98 6.74 2.58
C ASN A 149 -10.56 6.57 2.03
N VAL A 150 -9.89 5.50 2.44
CA VAL A 150 -8.52 5.20 2.06
C VAL A 150 -8.49 4.05 1.07
N ALA A 151 -8.01 4.32 -0.15
CA ALA A 151 -7.80 3.31 -1.17
C ALA A 151 -6.30 3.01 -1.29
N ILE A 152 -5.91 1.74 -1.22
CA ILE A 152 -4.52 1.31 -1.39
C ILE A 152 -4.46 0.25 -2.48
N HIS A 153 -3.64 0.51 -3.49
CA HIS A 153 -3.28 -0.43 -4.54
C HIS A 153 -1.83 -0.86 -4.34
N GLY A 154 -1.63 -2.16 -4.21
CA GLY A 154 -0.29 -2.76 -4.14
C GLY A 154 0.47 -2.62 -5.45
N PRO A 155 1.77 -2.94 -5.47
CA PRO A 155 2.56 -2.90 -6.69
C PRO A 155 2.00 -3.83 -7.78
N ALA A 156 2.32 -3.53 -9.03
CA ALA A 156 1.95 -4.39 -10.16
C ALA A 156 2.54 -5.80 -9.99
N GLY A 157 1.75 -6.83 -10.28
CA GLY A 157 2.13 -8.25 -10.13
C GLY A 157 1.99 -8.79 -8.70
N TYR A 158 1.94 -7.93 -7.68
CA TYR A 158 1.78 -8.35 -6.31
C TYR A 158 0.34 -8.79 -6.02
N ARG A 159 0.17 -9.59 -4.97
CA ARG A 159 -1.14 -10.02 -4.46
C ARG A 159 -1.35 -9.51 -3.05
N ARG A 160 -2.59 -9.15 -2.72
CA ARG A 160 -2.97 -8.84 -1.34
C ARG A 160 -2.81 -10.10 -0.47
N ASN A 161 -2.13 -9.98 0.66
CA ASN A 161 -1.95 -11.08 1.63
C ASN A 161 -2.78 -10.85 2.90
N ARG A 162 -2.40 -9.86 3.70
CA ARG A 162 -3.04 -9.56 4.99
C ARG A 162 -3.44 -8.10 5.07
N THR A 163 -4.62 -7.84 5.61
CA THR A 163 -5.15 -6.49 5.77
C THR A 163 -5.89 -6.31 7.08
N GLU A 164 -5.56 -5.25 7.79
CA GLU A 164 -6.24 -4.74 8.97
C GLU A 164 -6.29 -3.21 8.89
N PRO A 165 -7.41 -2.56 9.23
CA PRO A 165 -8.72 -3.16 9.51
C PRO A 165 -9.30 -3.88 8.28
N GLN A 166 -10.35 -4.68 8.49
CA GLN A 166 -11.06 -5.34 7.40
C GLN A 166 -11.52 -4.29 6.36
N PRO A 167 -11.13 -4.44 5.09
CA PRO A 167 -11.50 -3.46 4.06
C PRO A 167 -13.00 -3.53 3.77
N TYR A 168 -13.59 -2.37 3.49
CA TYR A 168 -14.97 -2.25 3.02
C TYR A 168 -15.14 -2.91 1.65
N ARG A 169 -14.13 -2.77 0.78
CA ARG A 169 -14.04 -3.49 -0.51
C ARG A 169 -12.61 -3.92 -0.77
N ALA A 170 -12.45 -5.05 -1.44
CA ALA A 170 -11.15 -5.57 -1.83
C ALA A 170 -11.23 -6.29 -3.18
N ARG A 171 -10.35 -5.97 -4.12
CA ARG A 171 -10.33 -6.54 -5.47
C ARG A 171 -8.89 -6.67 -5.95
N GLY A 172 -8.47 -7.87 -6.38
CA GLY A 172 -7.10 -8.12 -6.80
C GLY A 172 -6.08 -7.71 -5.72
N ASN A 173 -5.16 -6.82 -6.09
CA ASN A 173 -4.14 -6.19 -5.23
C ASN A 173 -4.59 -4.83 -4.66
N SER A 174 -5.90 -4.56 -4.58
CA SER A 174 -6.45 -3.30 -4.05
C SER A 174 -7.33 -3.51 -2.83
N VAL A 175 -7.37 -2.50 -1.97
CA VAL A 175 -8.32 -2.37 -0.86
C VAL A 175 -8.90 -0.96 -0.76
N LEU A 176 -10.13 -0.87 -0.29
CA LEU A 176 -10.80 0.37 0.10
C LEU A 176 -11.25 0.24 1.55
N ILE A 177 -10.82 1.17 2.39
CA ILE A 177 -11.05 1.20 3.83
C ILE A 177 -11.87 2.46 4.14
N SER A 178 -12.93 2.29 4.94
CA SER A 178 -13.83 3.39 5.31
C SER A 178 -13.38 4.00 6.63
N THR A 179 -13.09 5.30 6.65
CA THR A 179 -12.69 6.01 7.88
C THR A 179 -13.83 6.19 8.87
N ARG A 180 -15.08 6.02 8.43
CA ARG A 180 -16.27 6.13 9.28
C ARG A 180 -16.54 4.86 10.10
N THR A 181 -16.07 3.72 9.63
CA THR A 181 -16.47 2.40 10.17
C THR A 181 -15.29 1.56 10.65
N SER A 182 -14.06 1.99 10.37
CA SER A 182 -12.85 1.21 10.64
C SER A 182 -11.97 1.89 11.69
N ASP A 183 -11.36 1.09 12.56
CA ASP A 183 -10.31 1.54 13.48
C ASP A 183 -8.93 1.33 12.85
N PHE A 184 -8.16 2.41 12.75
CA PHE A 184 -6.83 2.43 12.14
C PHE A 184 -5.71 2.19 13.18
N SER A 185 -6.04 1.92 14.45
CA SER A 185 -5.04 1.74 15.52
C SER A 185 -4.18 0.49 15.33
N ASN A 186 -4.68 -0.52 14.61
CA ASN A 186 -3.94 -1.72 14.21
C ASN A 186 -3.69 -1.79 12.70
N PHE A 187 -3.60 -0.63 12.04
CA PHE A 187 -3.51 -0.56 10.58
C PHE A 187 -2.30 -1.35 10.04
N PHE A 188 -2.57 -2.23 9.07
CA PHE A 188 -1.60 -3.09 8.43
C PHE A 188 -2.14 -3.56 7.07
N VAL A 189 -1.46 -3.25 5.98
CA VAL A 189 -1.82 -3.73 4.64
C VAL A 189 -0.56 -4.30 3.99
N GLU A 190 -0.59 -5.60 3.68
CA GLU A 190 0.53 -6.33 3.08
C GLU A 190 0.17 -6.85 1.70
N PHE A 191 1.09 -6.60 0.77
CA PHE A 191 1.12 -7.17 -0.56
C PHE A 191 2.36 -8.03 -0.71
N VAL A 192 2.22 -9.19 -1.35
CA VAL A 192 3.31 -10.15 -1.58
C VAL A 192 3.55 -10.33 -3.07
N ASP A 193 4.82 -10.42 -3.45
CA ASP A 193 5.22 -10.85 -4.77
C ASP A 193 5.08 -12.39 -4.84
N PRO A 194 4.16 -12.92 -5.66
CA PRO A 194 3.99 -14.36 -5.81
C PRO A 194 5.19 -15.04 -6.48
N ASP A 195 5.99 -14.30 -7.23
CA ASP A 195 7.11 -14.82 -8.03
C ASP A 195 8.46 -14.71 -7.28
N ALA A 196 8.47 -14.05 -6.12
CA ALA A 196 9.68 -13.90 -5.31
C ALA A 196 10.17 -15.26 -4.77
N PRO A 197 11.49 -15.52 -4.76
CA PRO A 197 12.06 -16.80 -4.36
C PRO A 197 11.73 -17.13 -2.90
N THR A 198 11.05 -18.25 -2.68
CA THR A 198 10.90 -18.81 -1.33
C THR A 198 12.23 -19.43 -0.92
N THR A 199 13.01 -18.71 -0.11
CA THR A 199 14.07 -19.32 0.69
C THR A 199 13.40 -20.25 1.70
N THR A 200 13.10 -21.47 1.27
CA THR A 200 12.79 -22.56 2.20
C THR A 200 14.07 -22.73 3.02
N PRO A 201 14.06 -22.50 4.35
CA PRO A 201 15.21 -22.83 5.14
C PRO A 201 15.43 -24.33 5.01
N THR A 202 16.44 -24.74 4.25
CA THR A 202 16.92 -26.11 4.29
C THR A 202 17.26 -26.35 5.76
N PRO A 203 16.60 -27.30 6.46
CA PRO A 203 17.01 -27.62 7.81
C PRO A 203 18.46 -28.07 7.73
N THR A 204 19.37 -27.25 8.24
CA THR A 204 20.74 -27.68 8.50
C THR A 204 20.59 -28.86 9.44
N ALA A 205 20.76 -30.07 8.92
CA ALA A 205 20.91 -31.25 9.74
C ALA A 205 22.16 -30.99 10.59
N THR A 206 21.95 -30.50 11.82
CA THR A 206 22.98 -30.54 12.84
C THR A 206 23.20 -32.02 13.10
N THR A 207 24.19 -32.61 12.45
CA THR A 207 24.71 -33.92 12.80
C THR A 207 25.30 -33.77 14.20
N SER A 208 24.47 -33.97 15.21
CA SER A 208 24.93 -34.21 16.56
C SER A 208 25.68 -35.53 16.52
N THR A 209 27.00 -35.46 16.34
CA THR A 209 27.90 -36.59 16.58
C THR A 209 27.80 -36.91 18.08
N SER A 210 26.88 -37.81 18.41
CA SER A 210 26.82 -38.43 19.73
C SER A 210 27.99 -39.40 19.80
N THR A 211 29.06 -39.01 20.48
CA THR A 211 30.15 -39.90 20.84
C THR A 211 29.60 -40.89 21.88
N ALA A 212 29.06 -42.02 21.40
CA ALA A 212 28.69 -43.14 22.25
C ALA A 212 29.96 -43.71 22.90
N THR A 213 30.13 -43.48 24.19
CA THR A 213 31.12 -44.17 25.01
C THR A 213 30.62 -45.59 25.23
N THR A 214 31.32 -46.58 24.69
CA THR A 214 31.04 -48.01 24.88
C THR A 214 31.14 -48.38 26.36
N GLN A 215 30.00 -48.66 27.00
CA GLN A 215 29.92 -49.31 28.31
C GLN A 215 29.52 -50.79 28.09
N PRO A 216 30.14 -51.77 28.79
CA PRO A 216 29.93 -53.19 28.51
C PRO A 216 28.53 -53.67 28.94
N ALA A 217 28.05 -54.66 28.19
CA ALA A 217 26.72 -55.25 28.25
C ALA A 217 26.32 -55.77 29.64
N ASP A 218 25.12 -55.40 30.07
CA ASP A 218 24.34 -56.21 31.01
C ASP A 218 22.96 -56.52 30.41
N ARG A 219 22.53 -57.76 30.63
CA ARG A 219 21.41 -58.48 30.02
C ARG A 219 20.11 -58.09 30.75
N GLY A 220 19.04 -57.77 30.02
CA GLY A 220 17.70 -57.73 30.60
C GLY A 220 16.62 -57.19 29.67
N ASP A 221 15.63 -58.04 29.40
CA ASP A 221 14.43 -57.84 28.58
C ASP A 221 13.60 -56.58 28.91
N GLY A 222 12.90 -56.04 27.89
CA GLY A 222 11.68 -55.26 28.12
C GLY A 222 11.44 -54.04 27.22
N ASP A 223 10.97 -54.30 25.99
CA ASP A 223 10.00 -53.54 25.19
C ASP A 223 9.73 -52.03 25.51
N ALA A 224 10.13 -51.14 24.59
CA ALA A 224 9.77 -49.71 24.61
C ALA A 224 9.50 -49.19 23.18
N GLY A 225 8.24 -49.17 22.77
CA GLY A 225 7.76 -48.53 21.54
C GLY A 225 6.99 -47.24 21.83
N LEU A 226 7.66 -46.20 22.33
CA LEU A 226 7.07 -44.87 22.58
C LEU A 226 7.20 -43.98 21.34
N ALA A 227 6.17 -43.96 20.51
CA ALA A 227 6.07 -43.06 19.35
C ALA A 227 5.66 -41.64 19.81
N ILE A 228 6.64 -40.74 19.97
CA ILE A 228 6.36 -39.31 20.17
C ILE A 228 6.15 -38.66 18.79
N ARG A 229 4.89 -38.42 18.42
CA ARG A 229 4.51 -37.53 17.31
C ARG A 229 4.58 -36.08 17.82
N ALA A 230 5.67 -35.38 17.52
CA ALA A 230 5.76 -33.95 17.73
C ALA A 230 5.01 -33.21 16.59
N LEU A 231 3.82 -32.71 16.89
CA LEU A 231 3.09 -31.75 16.08
C LEU A 231 3.72 -30.37 16.30
N VAL A 232 4.57 -29.91 15.37
CA VAL A 232 5.08 -28.53 15.40
C VAL A 232 4.06 -27.62 14.73
N ILE A 233 3.23 -26.97 15.54
CA ILE A 233 2.44 -25.81 15.13
C ILE A 233 3.42 -24.64 14.98
N ALA A 234 3.68 -24.22 13.75
CA ALA A 234 4.50 -23.05 13.46
C ALA A 234 3.77 -21.77 13.90
N LEU A 235 4.10 -21.30 15.09
CA LEU A 235 3.82 -19.95 15.59
C LEU A 235 5.05 -19.06 15.32
N LEU A 236 4.78 -17.89 14.75
CA LEU A 236 5.63 -16.67 14.64
C LEU A 236 6.65 -16.60 13.49
N PRO A 237 6.81 -15.38 12.91
CA PRO A 237 7.83 -14.49 13.47
C PRO A 237 7.33 -13.05 13.68
N ALA A 238 7.32 -12.60 14.94
CA ALA A 238 7.25 -11.18 15.33
C ALA A 238 8.58 -10.68 15.96
N VAL A 239 9.70 -11.39 15.78
CA VAL A 239 10.92 -11.16 16.58
C VAL A 239 12.08 -10.50 15.82
N LEU A 240 11.97 -10.23 14.51
CA LEU A 240 13.07 -9.64 13.75
C LEU A 240 13.22 -8.11 13.84
N PHE A 241 12.50 -7.43 14.73
CA PHE A 241 12.63 -5.96 14.87
C PHE A 241 13.67 -5.51 15.92
N VAL A 242 14.26 -6.41 16.70
CA VAL A 242 15.18 -6.01 17.80
C VAL A 242 16.68 -6.07 17.41
N ALA A 243 17.05 -6.73 16.30
CA ALA A 243 18.46 -6.91 15.96
C ALA A 243 19.11 -5.72 15.21
N ALA A 244 18.32 -4.78 14.67
CA ALA A 244 18.87 -3.67 13.87
C ALA A 244 19.22 -2.40 14.69
N MET A 245 18.90 -2.33 15.99
CA MET A 245 19.14 -1.13 16.82
C MET A 245 20.42 -1.15 17.67
N ARG A 246 21.32 -2.13 17.48
CA ARG A 246 22.65 -2.12 18.13
C ARG A 246 23.78 -1.87 17.13
N ARG A 247 23.72 -0.73 16.42
CA ARG A 247 24.88 -0.03 15.83
C ARG A 247 24.41 1.27 15.17
N ALA A 248 24.17 2.28 15.98
CA ALA A 248 24.27 3.70 15.64
C ALA A 248 24.44 4.48 16.95
#